data_AF-A0A2K8WR11-F1
#
_entry.id   AF-A0A2K8WR11-F1
#
_cell.length_a   1.000
_cell.length_b   1.000
_cell.length_c   1.000
_cell.angle_alpha   90.00
_cell.angle_beta   90.00
_cell.angle_gamma   90.00
#
_symmetry.space_group_name_H-M   'P 1'
#
loop_
_entity.id
_entity.type
_entity.pdbx_description
1 polymer ?
#
loop_
_entity_poly.entity_id
_entity_poly.type
_entity_poly.pdbx_seq_one_letter_code
_entity_poly.pdbx_strand_id
1 'polypeptide(L)'
;MSKKKTLKEYQQEEEKLREILVLLEQLFKREEASAKAIIGCLYDIATLNLINKYCPLWGINSTLKYISRFPRPVAKYLGCKLYLQPKCPQLITDWLYTLVEFPESKGTEVEIVEDLALPAQTQIKSLRGRVRVLTGALVASFAVFIGGFSWIAYNLQVTPAELLTTTQTRLKN
;
A
#
# COMPACT_ATOMS: atom_id res chain seq x y z
N MET A 1 25.40 -9.04 39.13
CA MET A 1 25.12 -10.36 38.52
C MET A 1 23.67 -10.35 38.09
N SER A 2 23.39 -10.29 36.78
CA SER A 2 22.02 -10.49 36.31
C SER A 2 21.63 -11.94 36.56
N LYS A 3 20.51 -12.15 37.26
CA LYS A 3 19.96 -13.49 37.45
C LYS A 3 19.34 -13.91 36.12
N LYS A 4 19.80 -15.03 35.57
CA LYS A 4 19.16 -15.64 34.41
C LYS A 4 17.71 -15.96 34.77
N LYS A 5 16.78 -15.57 33.90
CA LYS A 5 15.36 -15.90 34.04
C LYS A 5 15.16 -17.40 34.20
N THR A 6 14.27 -17.76 35.11
CA THR A 6 13.82 -19.13 35.35
C THR A 6 12.84 -19.54 34.24
N LEU A 7 12.76 -20.83 33.91
CA LEU A 7 11.81 -21.34 32.89
C LEU A 7 10.35 -20.90 33.16
N LYS A 8 9.95 -20.83 34.43
CA LYS A 8 8.62 -20.36 34.83
C LYS A 8 8.37 -18.89 34.49
N GLU A 9 9.41 -18.05 34.59
CA GLU A 9 9.31 -16.61 34.28
C GLU A 9 9.15 -16.40 32.77
N TYR A 10 9.85 -17.19 31.95
CA TYR A 10 9.64 -17.18 30.50
C TYR A 10 8.22 -17.62 30.10
N GLN A 11 7.69 -18.68 30.72
CA GLN A 11 6.32 -19.14 30.46
C GLN A 11 5.29 -18.08 30.84
N GLN A 12 5.46 -17.44 31.99
CA GLN A 12 4.58 -16.36 32.43
C GLN A 12 4.64 -15.15 31.48
N GLU A 13 5.80 -14.83 30.92
CA GLU A 13 5.94 -13.78 29.91
C GLU A 13 5.22 -14.11 28.61
N GLU A 14 5.38 -15.33 28.09
CA GLU A 14 4.67 -15.78 26.88
C GLU A 14 3.15 -15.76 27.05
N GLU A 15 2.65 -16.17 28.22
CA GLU A 15 1.22 -16.10 28.56
C GLU A 15 0.72 -14.66 28.53
N LYS A 16 1.47 -13.72 29.14
CA LYS A 16 1.10 -12.31 29.18
C LYS A 16 1.18 -11.64 27.80
N LEU A 17 2.16 -11.99 26.97
CA LEU A 17 2.23 -11.52 25.59
C LEU A 17 1.06 -12.04 24.75
N ARG A 18 0.65 -13.29 24.96
CA ARG A 18 -0.53 -13.86 24.30
C ARG A 18 -1.81 -13.15 24.74
N GLU A 19 -1.97 -12.84 26.03
CA GLU A 19 -3.09 -12.04 26.54
C GLU A 19 -3.14 -10.66 25.85
N ILE A 20 -2.00 -9.95 25.78
CA ILE A 20 -1.91 -8.63 25.12
C ILE A 20 -2.30 -8.73 23.65
N LEU A 21 -1.80 -9.73 22.93
CA LEU A 21 -2.14 -9.94 21.52
C LEU A 21 -3.66 -10.11 21.33
N VAL A 22 -4.30 -10.96 22.14
CA VAL A 22 -5.75 -11.20 22.06
C VAL A 22 -6.53 -9.91 22.34
N LEU A 23 -6.12 -9.13 23.34
CA LEU A 23 -6.76 -7.84 23.65
C LEU A 23 -6.64 -6.85 22.49
N LEU A 24 -5.46 -6.77 21.84
CA LEU A 24 -5.27 -5.93 20.67
C LEU A 24 -6.09 -6.41 19.48
N GLU A 25 -6.14 -7.71 19.23
CA GLU A 25 -6.95 -8.26 18.13
C GLU A 25 -8.44 -7.94 18.33
N GLN A 26 -8.95 -8.08 19.56
CA GLN A 26 -10.31 -7.70 19.92
C GLN A 26 -10.54 -6.19 19.75
N LEU A 27 -9.58 -5.37 20.16
CA LEU A 27 -9.64 -3.92 19.99
C LEU A 27 -9.75 -3.54 18.51
N PHE A 28 -8.87 -4.06 17.64
CA PHE A 28 -8.90 -3.76 16.21
C PHE A 28 -10.12 -4.35 15.48
N LYS A 29 -10.69 -5.47 15.96
CA LYS A 29 -11.95 -6.01 15.44
C LYS A 29 -13.15 -5.13 15.82
N ARG A 30 -13.18 -4.62 17.05
CA ARG A 30 -14.28 -3.78 17.56
C ARG A 30 -14.23 -2.36 17.03
N GLU A 31 -13.04 -1.80 16.91
CA GLU A 31 -12.77 -0.42 16.48
C GLU A 31 -12.42 -0.33 14.98
N GLU A 32 -13.19 -1.03 14.13
CA GLU A 32 -12.93 -1.07 12.69
C GLU A 32 -13.02 0.34 12.04
N ALA A 33 -13.90 1.21 12.58
CA ALA A 33 -14.03 2.59 12.11
C ALA A 33 -12.75 3.40 12.32
N SER A 34 -12.17 3.30 13.53
CA SER A 34 -10.91 3.93 13.92
C SER A 34 -9.74 3.38 13.07
N ALA A 35 -9.70 2.06 12.87
CA ALA A 35 -8.73 1.38 12.02
C ALA A 35 -8.77 1.89 10.56
N LYS A 36 -9.97 1.97 9.96
CA LYS A 36 -10.18 2.54 8.61
C LYS A 36 -9.81 4.02 8.53
N ALA A 37 -10.02 4.78 9.61
CA ALA A 37 -9.63 6.19 9.67
C ALA A 37 -8.09 6.34 9.63
N ILE A 38 -7.37 5.55 10.43
CA ILE A 38 -5.90 5.51 10.43
C ILE A 38 -5.36 5.19 9.03
N ILE A 39 -5.87 4.14 8.38
CA ILE A 39 -5.49 3.78 7.00
C ILE A 39 -5.81 4.92 6.03
N GLY A 40 -6.93 5.60 6.21
CA GLY A 40 -7.28 6.78 5.43
C GLY A 40 -6.22 7.88 5.52
N CYS A 41 -5.79 8.22 6.73
CA CYS A 41 -4.75 9.22 6.96
C CYS A 41 -3.41 8.80 6.34
N LEU A 42 -3.01 7.54 6.53
CA LEU A 42 -1.79 6.99 5.94
C LEU A 42 -1.81 7.03 4.42
N TYR A 43 -2.96 6.71 3.82
CA TYR A 43 -3.16 6.76 2.38
C TYR A 43 -3.03 8.18 1.83
N ASP A 44 -3.62 9.17 2.52
CA ASP A 44 -3.54 10.57 2.11
C ASP A 44 -2.08 11.07 2.15
N ILE A 45 -1.32 10.73 3.20
CA ILE A 45 0.12 11.06 3.29
C ILE A 45 0.93 10.33 2.21
N ALA A 46 0.68 9.04 2.02
CA ALA A 46 1.42 8.22 1.05
C ALA A 46 1.22 8.72 -0.38
N THR A 47 -0.01 9.06 -0.76
CA THR A 47 -0.30 9.58 -2.10
C THR A 47 0.34 10.94 -2.32
N LEU A 48 0.32 11.85 -1.35
CA LEU A 48 1.03 13.13 -1.44
C LEU A 48 2.54 12.94 -1.62
N ASN A 49 3.15 12.07 -0.82
CA ASN A 49 4.59 11.80 -0.89
C ASN A 49 4.97 11.13 -2.22
N LEU A 50 4.16 10.19 -2.70
CA LEU A 50 4.40 9.49 -3.96
C LEU A 50 4.27 10.44 -5.16
N ILE A 51 3.23 11.27 -5.18
CA ILE A 51 3.03 12.26 -6.26
C ILE A 51 4.19 13.25 -6.28
N ASN A 52 4.57 13.81 -5.12
CA ASN A 52 5.66 14.79 -5.06
C ASN A 52 7.02 14.18 -5.45
N LYS A 53 7.27 12.90 -5.15
CA LYS A 53 8.54 12.23 -5.46
C LYS A 53 8.65 11.80 -6.93
N TYR A 54 7.57 11.27 -7.52
CA TYR A 54 7.62 10.63 -8.84
C TYR A 54 6.97 11.45 -9.96
N CYS A 55 6.17 12.47 -9.63
CA CYS A 55 5.47 13.31 -10.61
C CYS A 55 5.77 14.80 -10.38
N PRO A 56 7.00 15.26 -10.69
CA PRO A 56 7.41 16.66 -10.54
C PRO A 56 6.76 17.61 -11.55
N LEU A 57 5.98 17.10 -12.51
CA LEU A 57 5.31 17.89 -13.55
C LEU A 57 4.23 18.77 -12.92
N TRP A 58 4.48 20.08 -12.89
CA TRP A 58 3.64 21.10 -12.24
C TRP A 58 2.16 21.04 -12.67
N GLY A 59 1.89 20.80 -13.97
CA GLY A 59 0.53 20.74 -14.51
C GLY A 59 -0.26 19.46 -14.17
N ILE A 60 0.42 18.34 -13.86
CA ILE A 60 -0.23 17.04 -13.59
C ILE A 60 -0.35 16.80 -12.08
N ASN A 61 0.41 17.51 -11.25
CA ASN A 61 0.42 17.34 -9.80
C ASN A 61 -1.00 17.49 -9.19
N SER A 62 -1.75 18.51 -9.59
CA SER A 62 -3.12 18.73 -9.09
C SER A 62 -4.13 17.68 -9.57
N THR A 63 -4.05 17.25 -10.83
CA THR A 63 -4.96 16.21 -11.36
C THR A 63 -4.66 14.86 -10.71
N LEU A 64 -3.38 14.53 -10.49
CA LEU A 64 -2.98 13.29 -9.84
C LEU A 64 -3.40 13.25 -8.37
N LYS A 65 -3.34 14.38 -7.65
CA LYS A 65 -3.87 14.52 -6.28
C LYS A 65 -5.37 14.35 -6.20
N TYR A 66 -6.09 14.71 -7.26
CA TYR A 66 -7.54 14.50 -7.33
C TYR A 66 -7.85 13.03 -7.64
N ILE A 67 -7.16 12.45 -8.62
CA ILE A 67 -7.34 11.05 -9.03
C ILE A 67 -6.97 10.10 -7.89
N SER A 68 -5.96 10.44 -7.07
CA SER A 68 -5.59 9.65 -5.90
C SER A 68 -6.68 9.56 -4.85
N ARG A 69 -7.75 10.36 -4.89
CA ARG A 69 -8.87 10.24 -3.95
C ARG A 69 -9.84 9.11 -4.29
N PHE A 70 -9.89 8.67 -5.55
CA PHE A 70 -10.84 7.64 -6.00
C PHE A 70 -10.58 6.25 -5.41
N PRO A 71 -9.34 5.76 -5.27
CA PRO A 71 -9.07 4.46 -4.66
C PRO A 71 -9.22 4.48 -3.13
N ARG A 72 -9.37 5.65 -2.50
CA ARG A 72 -9.40 5.82 -1.03
C ARG A 72 -10.37 4.90 -0.29
N PRO A 73 -11.66 4.75 -0.66
CA PRO A 73 -12.56 3.83 0.04
C PRO A 73 -12.13 2.36 -0.07
N VAL A 74 -11.61 1.97 -1.24
CA VAL A 74 -11.11 0.60 -1.46
C VAL A 74 -9.83 0.37 -0.66
N ALA A 75 -8.92 1.34 -0.66
CA ALA A 75 -7.69 1.30 0.12
C ALA A 75 -7.97 1.23 1.64
N LYS A 76 -8.98 1.97 2.13
CA LYS A 76 -9.43 1.85 3.53
C LYS A 76 -9.91 0.45 3.87
N TYR A 77 -10.77 -0.12 3.03
CA TYR A 77 -11.30 -1.47 3.26
C TYR A 77 -10.20 -2.54 3.19
N LEU A 78 -9.42 -2.55 2.11
CA LEU A 78 -8.36 -3.53 1.90
C LEU A 78 -7.21 -3.37 2.91
N GLY A 79 -6.80 -2.13 3.18
CA GLY A 79 -5.77 -1.83 4.18
C GLY A 79 -6.19 -2.27 5.57
N CYS A 80 -7.45 -2.04 5.95
CA CYS A 80 -7.96 -2.52 7.24
C CYS A 80 -8.02 -4.06 7.29
N LYS A 81 -8.60 -4.70 6.27
CA LYS A 81 -8.85 -6.15 6.25
C LYS A 81 -7.58 -7.00 6.10
N LEU A 82 -6.66 -6.58 5.22
CA LEU A 82 -5.49 -7.38 4.84
C LEU A 82 -4.23 -7.04 5.63
N TYR A 83 -4.10 -5.80 6.10
CA TYR A 83 -2.89 -5.33 6.76
C TYR A 83 -3.14 -5.04 8.24
N LEU A 84 -4.07 -4.14 8.55
CA LEU A 84 -4.22 -3.62 9.90
C LEU A 84 -4.78 -4.68 10.86
N GLN A 85 -5.85 -5.38 10.51
CA GLN A 85 -6.47 -6.41 11.35
C GLN A 85 -5.53 -7.60 11.67
N PRO A 86 -4.86 -8.24 10.69
CA PRO A 86 -4.04 -9.42 10.98
C PRO A 86 -2.63 -9.09 11.49
N LYS A 87 -1.99 -8.02 10.99
CA LYS A 87 -0.55 -7.77 11.25
C LYS A 87 -0.30 -6.72 12.31
N CYS A 88 -1.16 -5.72 12.45
CA CYS A 88 -0.91 -4.63 13.39
C CYS A 88 -0.90 -5.07 14.86
N PRO A 89 -1.80 -5.96 15.33
CA PRO A 89 -1.77 -6.44 16.71
C PRO A 89 -0.41 -7.05 17.06
N GLN A 90 0.12 -7.91 16.17
CA GLN A 90 1.42 -8.55 16.37
C GLN A 90 2.55 -7.52 16.42
N LEU A 91 2.59 -6.61 15.45
CA LEU A 91 3.63 -5.56 15.40
C LEU A 91 3.64 -4.68 16.66
N ILE A 92 2.46 -4.35 17.20
CA ILE A 92 2.37 -3.55 18.42
C ILE A 92 2.80 -4.38 19.64
N THR A 93 2.39 -5.65 19.74
CA THR A 93 2.82 -6.54 20.83
C THR A 93 4.34 -6.72 20.83
N ASP A 94 4.95 -6.94 19.67
CA ASP A 94 6.41 -7.09 19.53
C ASP A 94 7.14 -5.80 19.93
N TRP A 95 6.65 -4.64 19.46
CA TRP A 95 7.20 -3.34 19.84
C TRP A 95 7.07 -3.08 21.35
N LEU A 96 5.92 -3.38 21.95
CA LEU A 96 5.71 -3.27 23.40
C LEU A 96 6.66 -4.18 24.17
N TYR A 97 6.91 -5.39 23.67
CA TYR A 97 7.88 -6.30 24.27
C TYR A 97 9.30 -5.73 24.23
N THR A 98 9.73 -5.14 23.10
CA THR A 98 11.05 -4.48 22.97
C THR A 98 11.24 -3.33 23.97
N LEU A 99 10.17 -2.63 24.37
CA LEU A 99 10.25 -1.55 25.37
C LEU A 99 10.48 -2.06 26.79
N VAL A 100 10.08 -3.31 27.08
CA VAL A 100 10.21 -3.93 28.41
C VAL A 100 11.45 -4.82 28.48
N GLU A 101 12.00 -5.20 27.33
CA GLU A 101 13.27 -5.91 27.24
C GLU A 101 14.44 -4.97 27.53
N PHE A 102 14.91 -4.98 28.78
CA PHE A 102 16.11 -4.24 29.15
C PHE A 102 17.34 -4.98 28.61
N PRO A 103 18.24 -4.28 27.89
CA PRO A 103 19.50 -4.89 27.49
C PRO A 103 20.27 -5.28 28.75
N GLU A 104 20.61 -6.56 28.85
CA GLU A 104 21.52 -7.08 29.87
C GLU A 104 22.81 -6.27 29.79
N SER A 105 23.10 -5.50 30.85
CA SER A 105 24.29 -4.67 30.96
C SER A 105 25.54 -5.55 30.83
N LYS A 106 26.00 -5.73 29.60
CA LYS A 106 27.40 -5.95 29.29
C LYS A 106 27.99 -4.56 29.12
N GLY A 107 28.74 -4.12 30.12
CA GLY A 107 29.65 -3.00 29.94
C GLY A 107 30.61 -3.34 28.80
N THR A 108 30.43 -2.71 27.64
CA THR A 108 31.42 -2.63 26.57
C THR A 108 31.08 -1.38 25.76
N GLU A 109 31.86 -0.35 26.05
CA GLU A 109 32.34 0.71 25.16
C GLU A 109 31.48 1.03 23.93
N VAL A 110 30.90 2.22 24.01
CA VAL A 110 30.50 3.03 22.86
C VAL A 110 31.76 3.29 22.02
N GLU A 111 31.99 2.47 21.00
CA GLU A 111 32.86 2.82 19.88
C GLU A 111 32.01 3.58 18.86
N ILE A 112 32.05 4.90 18.95
CA ILE A 112 31.66 5.79 17.86
C ILE A 112 32.69 5.56 16.76
N VAL A 113 32.36 4.74 15.75
CA VAL A 113 32.98 4.85 14.44
C VAL A 113 31.92 5.36 13.47
N GLU A 114 31.98 6.67 13.31
CA GLU A 114 31.63 7.34 12.07
C GLU A 114 32.55 6.79 10.97
N ASP A 115 31.99 6.04 10.02
CA ASP A 115 32.61 5.91 8.70
C ASP A 115 31.55 6.08 7.61
N LEU A 116 31.67 7.19 6.89
CA LEU A 116 30.98 7.45 5.65
C LEU A 116 31.53 6.50 4.57
N ALA A 117 30.76 5.51 4.14
CA ALA A 117 30.88 5.01 2.77
C ALA A 117 29.65 4.23 2.30
N LEU A 118 28.94 4.82 1.34
CA LEU A 118 28.09 4.11 0.37
C LEU A 118 28.81 2.88 -0.21
N PRO A 119 28.06 1.78 -0.42
CA PRO A 119 28.13 1.09 -1.70
C PRO A 119 26.75 1.14 -2.36
N ALA A 120 26.43 2.32 -2.89
CA ALA A 120 25.67 2.34 -4.14
C ALA A 120 26.55 1.62 -5.17
N GLN A 121 26.13 0.45 -5.67
CA GLN A 121 26.32 -0.02 -7.06
C GLN A 121 25.95 -1.50 -7.30
N THR A 122 25.79 -2.36 -6.29
CA THR A 122 25.66 -3.82 -6.55
C THR A 122 24.23 -4.39 -6.56
N GLN A 123 23.19 -3.62 -6.21
CA GLN A 123 21.79 -4.10 -6.24
C GLN A 123 20.92 -3.51 -7.37
N ILE A 124 21.51 -2.84 -8.37
CA ILE A 124 20.75 -2.14 -9.42
C ILE A 124 20.34 -3.08 -10.57
N LYS A 125 20.91 -4.28 -10.68
CA LYS A 125 20.64 -5.19 -11.82
C LYS A 125 19.38 -6.06 -11.68
N SER A 126 18.91 -6.35 -10.46
CA SER A 126 17.73 -7.23 -10.27
C SER A 126 16.39 -6.48 -10.31
N LEU A 127 16.37 -5.16 -10.07
CA LEU A 127 15.15 -4.35 -10.18
C LEU A 127 14.80 -4.00 -11.63
N ARG A 128 15.79 -3.87 -12.51
CA ARG A 128 15.56 -3.41 -13.90
C ARG A 128 14.75 -4.42 -14.73
N GLY A 129 14.88 -5.72 -14.46
CA GLY A 129 14.10 -6.77 -15.13
C GLY A 129 12.62 -6.76 -14.71
N ARG A 130 12.34 -6.59 -13.41
CA ARG A 130 10.97 -6.55 -12.88
C ARG A 130 10.23 -5.29 -13.29
N VAL A 131 10.91 -4.14 -13.32
CA VAL A 131 10.31 -2.90 -13.83
C VAL A 131 10.00 -3.04 -15.32
N ARG A 132 10.85 -3.68 -16.13
CA ARG A 132 10.61 -3.84 -17.57
C ARG A 132 9.40 -4.72 -17.89
N VAL A 133 9.17 -5.79 -17.13
CA VAL A 133 7.98 -6.64 -17.28
C VAL A 133 6.71 -5.88 -16.87
N LEU A 134 6.74 -5.16 -15.76
CA LEU A 134 5.61 -4.32 -15.32
C LEU A 134 5.30 -3.20 -16.32
N THR A 135 6.34 -2.51 -16.83
CA THR A 135 6.18 -1.46 -17.84
C THR A 135 5.63 -2.03 -19.16
N GLY A 136 6.09 -3.21 -19.58
CA GLY A 136 5.56 -3.89 -20.78
C GLY A 136 4.07 -4.24 -20.64
N ALA A 137 3.68 -4.81 -19.50
CA ALA A 137 2.27 -5.12 -19.21
C ALA A 137 1.39 -3.84 -19.15
N LEU A 138 1.93 -2.75 -18.60
CA LEU A 138 1.24 -1.46 -18.53
C LEU A 138 1.02 -0.86 -19.92
N VAL A 139 2.05 -0.85 -20.78
CA VAL A 139 1.92 -0.31 -22.15
C VAL A 139 0.95 -1.16 -22.97
N ALA A 140 0.98 -2.48 -22.81
CA ALA A 140 0.05 -3.38 -23.48
C ALA A 140 -1.41 -3.12 -23.05
N SER A 141 -1.67 -2.91 -21.76
CA SER A 141 -3.03 -2.60 -21.30
C SER A 141 -3.51 -1.26 -21.84
N PHE A 142 -2.68 -0.21 -21.80
CA PHE A 142 -3.02 1.08 -22.40
C PHE A 142 -3.31 0.98 -23.91
N ALA A 143 -2.52 0.20 -24.65
CA ALA A 143 -2.74 -0.01 -26.08
C ALA A 143 -4.07 -0.73 -26.36
N VAL A 144 -4.43 -1.73 -25.54
CA VAL A 144 -5.73 -2.43 -25.64
C VAL A 144 -6.89 -1.48 -25.31
N PHE A 145 -6.75 -0.64 -24.28
CA PHE A 145 -7.78 0.34 -23.93
C PHE A 145 -7.94 1.41 -25.01
N ILE A 146 -6.85 1.96 -25.54
CA ILE A 146 -6.91 2.98 -26.62
C ILE A 146 -7.48 2.37 -27.90
N GLY A 147 -7.05 1.16 -28.27
CA GLY A 147 -7.58 0.45 -29.44
C GLY A 147 -9.06 0.11 -29.29
N GLY A 148 -9.47 -0.41 -28.13
CA GLY A 148 -10.88 -0.70 -27.83
C GLY A 148 -11.75 0.55 -27.82
N PHE A 149 -11.25 1.64 -27.23
CA PHE A 149 -11.96 2.91 -27.20
C PHE A 149 -12.11 3.51 -28.61
N SER A 150 -11.07 3.46 -29.44
CA SER A 150 -11.15 3.88 -30.85
C SER A 150 -12.11 3.01 -31.68
N TRP A 151 -12.13 1.69 -31.45
CA TRP A 151 -13.08 0.78 -32.11
C TRP A 151 -14.53 1.08 -31.73
N ILE A 152 -14.79 1.30 -30.44
CA ILE A 152 -16.12 1.65 -29.94
C ILE A 152 -16.55 3.03 -30.46
N ALA A 153 -15.66 4.02 -30.46
CA ALA A 153 -15.94 5.35 -30.99
C ALA A 153 -16.24 5.30 -32.50
N TYR A 154 -15.49 4.50 -33.26
CA TYR A 154 -15.74 4.27 -34.68
C TYR A 154 -17.12 3.63 -34.90
N ASN A 155 -17.45 2.56 -34.15
CA ASN A 155 -18.74 1.89 -34.29
C ASN A 155 -19.92 2.81 -33.92
N LEU A 156 -19.74 3.67 -32.90
CA LEU A 156 -20.72 4.70 -32.51
C LEU A 156 -20.92 5.78 -33.59
N GLN A 157 -19.92 6.10 -34.39
CA GLN A 157 -20.03 7.06 -35.51
C GLN A 157 -20.64 6.46 -36.77
N VAL A 158 -20.44 5.16 -37.02
CA VAL A 158 -21.00 4.49 -38.20
C VAL A 158 -22.50 4.18 -38.02
N THR A 159 -22.93 3.85 -36.80
CA THR A 159 -24.34 3.51 -36.48
C THR A 159 -25.39 4.62 -36.79
N PRO A 160 -25.16 5.93 -36.56
CA PRO A 160 -26.17 6.96 -36.84
C PRO A 160 -26.49 7.13 -38.34
N ALA A 161 -25.56 6.81 -39.25
CA ALA A 161 -25.80 6.95 -40.69
C ALA A 161 -26.80 5.90 -41.22
N GLU A 162 -26.73 4.66 -40.72
CA GLU A 162 -27.64 3.56 -41.06
C GLU A 162 -29.07 3.78 -40.51
N LEU A 163 -29.19 4.43 -39.35
CA LEU A 163 -30.51 4.75 -38.76
C LEU A 163 -31.25 5.84 -39.54
N LEU A 164 -30.54 6.74 -40.22
CA LEU A 164 -31.16 7.80 -41.02
C LEU A 164 -31.65 7.31 -42.38
N THR A 165 -30.98 6.33 -42.99
CA THR A 165 -31.40 5.74 -44.27
C THR A 165 -32.59 4.79 -44.10
N THR A 166 -32.61 4.01 -43.02
CA THR A 166 -33.72 3.09 -42.70
C THR A 166 -34.99 3.84 -42.28
N THR A 167 -34.89 5.00 -41.62
CA THR A 167 -36.05 5.83 -41.27
C THR A 167 -36.61 6.60 -42.47
N GLN A 168 -35.76 7.12 -43.36
CA GLN A 168 -36.18 7.77 -44.61
C GLN A 168 -36.90 6.80 -45.57
N THR A 169 -36.43 5.57 -45.69
CA THR A 169 -37.05 4.55 -46.56
C THR A 169 -38.38 4.04 -46.02
N ARG A 170 -38.58 4.04 -44.70
CA ARG A 170 -39.86 3.71 -44.04
C ARG A 170 -40.94 4.80 -44.18
N LEU A 171 -40.56 6.05 -44.41
CA LEU A 171 -41.51 7.17 -44.58
C LEU A 171 -41.92 7.41 -46.05
N LYS A 172 -41.30 6.69 -46.99
CA LYS A 172 -41.53 6.86 -48.44
C LYS A 172 -42.40 5.75 -49.06
N ASN A 173 -42.89 4.81 -48.26
CA ASN A 173 -43.85 3.77 -48.64
C ASN A 173 -45.17 3.92 -47.89
#